data_AF-A0A971SZV8-F1
#
_entry.id   AF-A0A971SZV8-F1
#
_cell.length_a   1.000
_cell.length_b   1.000
_cell.length_c   1.000
_cell.angle_alpha   90.00
_cell.angle_beta   90.00
_cell.angle_gamma   90.00
#
_symmetry.space_group_name_H-M   'P 1'
#
loop_
_entity.id
_entity.type
_entity.pdbx_description
1 polymer ?
#
loop_
_entity_poly.entity_id
_entity_poly.type
_entity_poly.pdbx_seq_one_letter_code
_entity_poly.pdbx_strand_id
1 'polypeptide(L)'
;METSHICQPGPISYIESTTLGLNSIFAEDRTRLLIFCANESADQSKRIIERLANDAKTNTPQNQTESIIALHHTVQRLLKPHTVTIPFADKLISCIPADRVEVRRVFRQLLSLIEAVTLLHQYQRQKDDNGNLIAQIEDYNIVKKYMTEPLSRSLGVSLTAGAERLKEVIEEKFEPEDNFTASELKETTGLGSVVYDRLHELRAAGIVEIVERAVGNSPAKYRLNPYPAAQNGLQLPDL
;
A
#
# COMPACT_ATOMS: atom_id res chain seq x y z
N MET A 1 -24.21 6.41 -11.65
CA MET A 1 -22.83 6.76 -12.05
C MET A 1 -22.88 7.18 -13.51
N GLU A 2 -22.54 8.43 -13.81
CA GLU A 2 -22.34 8.88 -15.18
C GLU A 2 -20.86 8.72 -15.51
N THR A 3 -20.56 8.10 -16.65
CA THR A 3 -19.19 8.02 -17.15
C THR A 3 -18.86 9.32 -17.87
N SER A 4 -17.82 10.02 -17.44
CA SER A 4 -17.32 11.22 -18.12
C SER A 4 -15.97 10.93 -18.78
N HIS A 5 -15.78 11.46 -19.98
CA HIS A 5 -14.52 11.38 -20.69
C HIS A 5 -13.72 12.67 -20.45
N ILE A 6 -12.52 12.54 -19.88
CA ILE A 6 -11.63 13.67 -19.59
C ILE A 6 -10.42 13.57 -20.50
N CYS A 7 -10.13 14.62 -21.27
CA CYS A 7 -8.94 14.75 -22.10
C CYS A 7 -8.05 15.86 -21.53
N GLN A 8 -6.79 15.54 -21.24
CA GLN A 8 -5.79 16.46 -20.66
C GLN A 8 -4.45 16.29 -21.40
N PRO A 9 -3.79 17.39 -21.82
CA PRO A 9 -2.42 17.31 -22.32
C PRO A 9 -1.47 16.92 -21.18
N GLY A 10 -0.61 15.94 -21.45
CA GLY A 10 0.33 15.41 -20.45
C GLY A 10 1.51 16.33 -20.11
N PRO A 11 2.32 15.96 -19.11
CA PRO A 11 2.22 14.75 -18.29
C PRO A 11 1.06 14.82 -17.27
N ILE A 12 0.36 13.70 -17.10
CA ILE A 12 -0.73 13.57 -16.13
C ILE A 12 -0.31 12.67 -14.96
N SER A 13 -0.70 13.05 -13.76
CA SER A 13 -0.76 12.16 -12.60
C SER A 13 -2.23 11.92 -12.29
N TYR A 14 -2.60 10.67 -12.04
CA TYR A 14 -3.96 10.32 -11.65
C TYR A 14 -3.95 9.59 -10.31
N ILE A 15 -4.92 9.92 -9.48
CA ILE A 15 -5.20 9.25 -8.23
C ILE A 15 -6.66 8.82 -8.30
N GLU A 16 -6.89 7.55 -8.05
CA GLU A 16 -8.23 6.98 -7.93
C GLU A 16 -8.43 6.53 -6.49
N SER A 17 -9.63 6.75 -5.97
CA SER A 17 -10.07 6.22 -4.70
C SER A 17 -11.29 5.34 -4.92
N THR A 18 -11.33 4.22 -4.21
CA THR A 18 -12.46 3.31 -4.23
C THR A 18 -12.73 2.83 -2.81
N THR A 19 -14.02 2.62 -2.51
CA THR A 19 -14.45 1.94 -1.28
C THR A 19 -14.50 0.43 -1.46
N LEU A 20 -14.34 -0.06 -2.69
CA LEU A 20 -14.27 -1.48 -2.99
C LEU A 20 -12.94 -2.06 -2.50
N GLY A 21 -12.96 -3.30 -1.99
CA GLY A 21 -11.76 -3.99 -1.57
C GLY A 21 -10.74 -4.16 -2.71
N LEU A 22 -9.48 -4.42 -2.36
CA LEU A 22 -8.37 -4.57 -3.31
C LEU A 22 -8.63 -5.59 -4.42
N ASN A 23 -9.51 -6.56 -4.19
CA ASN A 23 -9.85 -7.62 -5.14
C ASN A 23 -10.77 -7.14 -6.27
N SER A 24 -11.47 -6.02 -6.07
CA SER A 24 -12.31 -5.40 -7.10
C SER A 24 -11.50 -4.56 -8.08
N ILE A 25 -10.22 -4.30 -7.77
CA ILE A 25 -9.27 -3.66 -8.69
C ILE A 25 -8.73 -4.75 -9.62
N PHE A 26 -8.79 -4.51 -10.93
CA PHE A 26 -8.26 -5.45 -11.91
C PHE A 26 -6.79 -5.76 -11.62
N ALA A 27 -6.40 -7.04 -11.73
CA ALA A 27 -5.03 -7.49 -11.44
C ALA A 27 -3.99 -6.73 -12.26
N GLU A 28 -4.36 -6.38 -13.49
CA GLU A 28 -3.59 -5.53 -14.38
C GLU A 28 -3.26 -4.17 -13.75
N ASP A 29 -4.24 -3.46 -13.20
CA ASP A 29 -4.07 -2.15 -12.57
C ASP A 29 -3.32 -2.23 -11.24
N ARG A 30 -3.54 -3.29 -10.47
CA ARG A 30 -2.84 -3.51 -9.19
C ARG A 30 -1.31 -3.54 -9.34
N THR A 31 -0.81 -4.08 -10.45
CA THR A 31 0.62 -4.07 -10.73
C THR A 31 1.09 -2.74 -11.36
N ARG A 32 0.17 -1.86 -11.82
CA ARG A 32 0.48 -0.54 -12.42
C ARG A 32 0.47 0.59 -11.41
N LEU A 33 -0.26 0.42 -10.32
CA LEU A 33 -0.50 1.47 -9.34
C LEU A 33 0.21 1.18 -8.02
N LEU A 34 0.54 2.26 -7.32
CA LEU A 34 0.91 2.20 -5.91
C LEU A 34 -0.38 2.20 -5.11
N ILE A 35 -0.61 1.11 -4.38
CA ILE A 35 -1.85 0.90 -3.64
C ILE A 35 -1.68 1.44 -2.21
N PHE A 36 -2.48 2.45 -1.88
CA PHE A 36 -2.58 3.00 -0.53
C PHE A 36 -3.87 2.54 0.13
N CYS A 37 -3.77 2.09 1.38
CA CYS A 37 -4.91 1.74 2.21
C CYS A 37 -5.06 2.77 3.34
N ALA A 38 -6.30 2.98 3.79
CA ALA A 38 -6.54 3.81 4.96
C ALA A 38 -5.85 3.18 6.19
N ASN A 39 -5.23 4.01 7.03
CA ASN A 39 -4.71 3.56 8.31
C ASN A 39 -5.88 3.38 9.28
N GLU A 40 -6.27 2.13 9.48
CA GLU A 40 -7.37 1.71 10.37
C GLU A 40 -6.91 1.39 11.81
N SER A 41 -5.71 1.82 12.22
CA SER A 41 -5.21 1.56 13.57
C SER A 41 -5.97 2.36 14.63
N ALA A 42 -6.08 1.79 15.84
CA ALA A 42 -6.71 2.44 16.98
C ALA A 42 -6.03 3.78 17.32
N ASP A 43 -4.70 3.85 17.22
CA ASP A 43 -3.94 5.08 17.43
C ASP A 43 -4.31 6.16 16.42
N GLN A 44 -4.49 5.79 15.14
CA GLN A 44 -4.90 6.74 14.12
C GLN A 44 -6.33 7.23 14.36
N SER A 45 -7.26 6.33 14.70
CA SER A 45 -8.62 6.72 15.08
C SER A 45 -8.64 7.66 16.28
N LYS A 46 -7.84 7.38 17.31
CA LYS A 46 -7.70 8.24 18.50
C LYS A 46 -7.20 9.63 18.13
N ARG A 47 -6.14 9.73 17.31
CA ARG A 47 -5.60 11.02 16.83
C ARG A 47 -6.64 11.84 16.06
N ILE A 48 -7.44 11.18 15.22
CA ILE A 48 -8.53 11.85 14.46
C ILE A 48 -9.59 12.38 15.43
N ILE A 49 -10.04 11.58 16.39
CA ILE A 49 -11.05 11.98 17.38
C ILE A 49 -10.54 13.14 18.24
N GLU A 50 -9.29 13.07 18.72
CA GLU A 50 -8.66 14.15 19.48
C GLU A 50 -8.59 15.44 18.67
N ARG A 51 -8.26 15.37 17.38
CA ARG A 51 -8.24 16.52 16.49
C ARG A 51 -9.62 17.14 16.33
N LEU A 52 -10.66 16.34 16.07
CA LEU A 52 -12.03 16.80 15.94
C LEU A 52 -12.52 17.48 17.23
N ALA A 53 -12.19 16.92 18.40
CA ALA A 53 -12.52 17.53 19.69
C ALA A 53 -11.82 18.87 19.90
N ASN A 54 -10.57 19.00 19.47
CA ASN A 54 -9.83 20.26 19.53
C ASN A 54 -10.39 21.31 18.56
N ASP A 55 -10.70 20.92 17.32
CA ASP A 55 -11.31 21.80 16.32
C ASP A 55 -12.73 22.26 16.73
N ALA A 56 -13.46 21.48 17.54
CA ALA A 56 -14.72 21.92 18.13
C ALA A 56 -14.54 22.94 19.27
N LYS A 57 -13.42 22.88 20.01
CA LYS A 57 -13.09 23.81 21.11
C LYS A 57 -12.48 25.11 20.63
N THR A 58 -11.66 25.01 19.59
CA THR A 58 -10.90 26.11 19.01
C THR A 58 -11.47 26.36 17.63
N ASN A 59 -11.97 27.56 17.35
CA ASN A 59 -12.47 27.94 16.03
C ASN A 59 -11.27 28.07 15.07
N THR A 60 -10.60 26.94 14.81
CA THR A 60 -9.28 26.86 14.19
C THR A 60 -9.41 27.41 12.79
N PRO A 61 -8.72 28.51 12.47
CA PRO A 61 -8.95 29.20 11.22
C PRO A 61 -8.53 28.33 10.03
N GLN A 62 -9.38 28.30 9.00
CA GLN A 62 -9.16 27.68 7.68
C GLN A 62 -7.81 28.07 7.04
N ASN A 63 -7.23 29.21 7.47
CA ASN A 63 -5.99 29.80 6.95
C ASN A 63 -4.76 28.87 7.01
N GLN A 64 -4.69 27.94 7.98
CA GLN A 64 -3.55 27.01 8.06
C GLN A 64 -3.51 26.05 6.86
N THR A 65 -4.66 25.53 6.43
CA THR A 65 -4.74 24.63 5.27
C THR A 65 -4.31 25.33 3.99
N GLU A 66 -4.79 26.55 3.77
CA GLU A 66 -4.44 27.33 2.57
C GLU A 66 -2.94 27.66 2.51
N SER A 67 -2.34 28.04 3.64
CA SER A 67 -0.89 28.28 3.70
C SER A 67 -0.06 27.02 3.42
N ILE A 68 -0.47 25.86 3.91
CA ILE A 68 0.18 24.57 3.61
C ILE A 68 0.07 24.27 2.12
N ILE A 69 -1.12 24.40 1.52
CA ILE A 69 -1.32 24.20 0.08
C ILE A 69 -0.43 25.14 -0.74
N ALA A 70 -0.40 26.42 -0.37
CA ALA A 70 0.43 27.43 -1.04
C ALA A 70 1.93 27.10 -0.94
N LEU A 71 2.39 26.58 0.20
CA LEU A 71 3.75 26.11 0.39
C LEU A 71 4.06 24.93 -0.55
N HIS A 72 3.21 23.90 -0.58
CA HIS A 72 3.40 22.75 -1.47
C HIS A 72 3.43 23.15 -2.95
N HIS A 73 2.50 24.01 -3.39
CA HIS A 73 2.51 24.54 -4.76
C HIS A 73 3.77 25.36 -5.06
N THR A 74 4.27 26.12 -4.09
CA THR A 74 5.51 26.89 -4.26
C THR A 74 6.71 25.97 -4.41
N VAL A 75 6.83 24.96 -3.56
CA VAL A 75 7.88 23.93 -3.67
C VAL A 75 7.83 23.26 -5.04
N GLN A 76 6.65 22.83 -5.50
CA GLN A 76 6.48 22.21 -6.82
C GLN A 76 6.93 23.12 -7.97
N ARG A 77 6.60 24.41 -7.93
CA ARG A 77 7.02 25.40 -8.95
C ARG A 77 8.53 25.68 -8.95
N LEU A 78 9.20 25.50 -7.80
CA LEU A 78 10.64 25.70 -7.71
C LEU A 78 11.42 24.55 -8.32
N LEU A 79 10.84 23.34 -8.41
CA LEU A 79 11.52 22.18 -8.93
C LEU A 79 12.00 22.41 -10.37
N LYS A 80 13.30 22.22 -10.60
CA LYS A 80 13.89 22.19 -11.94
C LYS A 80 13.95 20.75 -12.46
N PRO A 81 13.82 20.55 -13.78
CA PRO A 81 14.01 19.23 -14.38
C PRO A 81 15.47 18.82 -14.21
N HIS A 82 15.68 17.68 -13.55
CA HIS A 82 16.98 17.05 -13.36
C HIS A 82 16.86 15.54 -13.56
N THR A 83 17.94 14.95 -14.03
CA THR A 83 18.19 13.51 -14.00
C THR A 83 18.82 13.13 -12.66
N VAL A 84 18.64 11.89 -12.23
CA VAL A 84 19.14 11.39 -10.95
C VAL A 84 20.00 10.14 -11.19
N THR A 85 21.17 10.11 -10.58
CA THR A 85 22.04 8.94 -10.48
C THR A 85 21.80 8.29 -9.12
N ILE A 86 21.57 6.97 -9.07
CA ILE A 86 21.41 6.19 -7.83
C ILE A 86 22.62 5.26 -7.66
N PRO A 87 23.69 5.68 -6.94
CA PRO A 87 24.95 4.93 -6.87
C PRO A 87 24.84 3.55 -6.21
N PHE A 88 23.79 3.32 -5.42
CA PHE A 88 23.56 2.10 -4.65
C PHE A 88 22.49 1.19 -5.26
N ALA A 89 22.05 1.44 -6.50
CA ALA A 89 21.04 0.62 -7.17
C ALA A 89 21.45 -0.87 -7.28
N ASP A 90 22.74 -1.14 -7.49
CA ASP A 90 23.30 -2.50 -7.57
C ASP A 90 23.19 -3.27 -6.24
N LYS A 91 23.23 -2.55 -5.10
CA LYS A 91 23.00 -3.18 -3.79
C LYS A 91 21.53 -3.57 -3.63
N LEU A 92 20.61 -2.70 -4.07
CA LEU A 92 19.16 -2.96 -3.99
C LEU A 92 18.74 -4.19 -4.78
N ILE A 93 19.22 -4.34 -6.02
CA ILE A 93 18.86 -5.50 -6.87
C ILE A 93 19.32 -6.83 -6.25
N SER A 94 20.44 -6.84 -5.53
CA SER A 94 20.97 -8.06 -4.90
C SER A 94 20.10 -8.59 -3.74
N CYS A 95 19.28 -7.74 -3.14
CA CYS A 95 18.45 -8.08 -1.98
C CYS A 95 17.00 -8.42 -2.33
N ILE A 96 16.56 -8.14 -3.57
CA ILE A 96 15.19 -8.36 -4.01
C ILE A 96 15.15 -9.63 -4.89
N PRO A 97 14.43 -10.69 -4.48
CA PRO A 97 14.36 -11.91 -5.25
C PRO A 97 13.73 -11.68 -6.63
N ALA A 98 14.38 -12.16 -7.69
CA ALA A 98 13.92 -12.00 -9.08
C ALA A 98 13.08 -13.19 -9.57
N ASP A 99 12.33 -13.82 -8.66
CA ASP A 99 11.54 -15.03 -8.86
C ASP A 99 10.18 -14.78 -9.53
N ARG A 100 9.71 -13.52 -9.55
CA ARG A 100 8.41 -13.11 -10.09
C ARG A 100 8.52 -11.98 -11.11
N VAL A 101 7.67 -11.97 -12.14
CA VAL A 101 7.73 -10.95 -13.22
C VAL A 101 7.33 -9.57 -12.71
N GLU A 102 6.42 -9.54 -11.73
CA GLU A 102 5.92 -8.35 -11.03
C GLU A 102 7.05 -7.57 -10.33
N VAL A 103 8.11 -8.26 -9.91
CA VAL A 103 9.29 -7.64 -9.27
C VAL A 103 9.96 -6.64 -10.18
N ARG A 104 9.99 -6.87 -11.51
CA ARG A 104 10.59 -5.92 -12.47
C ARG A 104 9.91 -4.54 -12.40
N ARG A 105 8.62 -4.55 -12.13
CA ARG A 105 7.75 -3.36 -12.11
C ARG A 105 7.87 -2.62 -10.80
N VAL A 106 7.83 -3.36 -9.70
CA VAL A 106 8.01 -2.83 -8.36
C VAL A 106 9.43 -2.31 -8.15
N PHE A 107 10.44 -2.96 -8.72
CA PHE A 107 11.81 -2.45 -8.71
C PHE A 107 11.93 -1.13 -9.46
N ARG A 108 11.29 -1.01 -10.63
CA ARG A 108 11.21 0.28 -11.35
C ARG A 108 10.51 1.35 -10.51
N GLN A 109 9.39 1.02 -9.86
CA GLN A 109 8.69 1.95 -8.98
C GLN A 109 9.57 2.37 -7.80
N LEU A 110 10.31 1.45 -7.18
CA LEU A 110 11.25 1.75 -6.11
C LEU A 110 12.31 2.76 -6.55
N LEU A 111 12.96 2.53 -7.70
CA LEU A 111 13.95 3.48 -8.24
C LEU A 111 13.30 4.83 -8.53
N SER A 112 12.15 4.88 -9.20
CA SER A 112 11.44 6.14 -9.48
C SER A 112 11.00 6.88 -8.21
N LEU A 113 10.69 6.17 -7.12
CA LEU A 113 10.41 6.79 -5.82
C LEU A 113 11.66 7.41 -5.20
N ILE A 114 12.81 6.74 -5.30
CA ILE A 114 14.10 7.29 -4.84
C ILE A 114 14.45 8.54 -5.67
N GLU A 115 14.27 8.48 -6.99
CA GLU A 115 14.45 9.64 -7.88
C GLU A 115 13.52 10.79 -7.48
N ALA A 116 12.24 10.51 -7.22
CA ALA A 116 11.27 11.52 -6.81
C ALA A 116 11.66 12.19 -5.49
N VAL A 117 12.10 11.41 -4.48
CA VAL A 117 12.58 11.97 -3.20
C VAL A 117 13.86 12.78 -3.40
N THR A 118 14.78 12.32 -4.26
CA THR A 118 15.99 13.06 -4.61
C THR A 118 15.67 14.39 -5.28
N LEU A 119 14.69 14.42 -6.20
CA LEU A 119 14.23 15.62 -6.89
C LEU A 119 13.53 16.61 -5.95
N LEU A 120 12.76 16.11 -4.98
CA LEU A 120 12.19 16.95 -3.93
C LEU A 120 13.27 17.61 -3.07
N HIS A 121 14.42 16.95 -2.92
CA HIS A 121 15.60 17.47 -2.23
C HIS A 121 16.68 18.04 -3.17
N GLN A 122 16.34 18.42 -4.42
CA GLN A 122 17.35 18.78 -5.44
C GLN A 122 18.30 19.92 -5.05
N TYR A 123 17.90 20.78 -4.13
CA TYR A 123 18.73 21.88 -3.62
C TYR A 123 19.67 21.47 -2.49
N GLN A 124 19.49 20.27 -1.92
CA GLN A 124 20.34 19.66 -0.89
C GLN A 124 21.22 18.54 -1.46
N ARG A 125 21.09 18.21 -2.75
CA ARG A 125 21.80 17.09 -3.37
C ARG A 125 23.00 17.59 -4.19
N GLN A 126 24.08 16.81 -4.13
CA GLN A 126 25.24 17.02 -4.99
C GLN A 126 24.94 16.58 -6.42
N LYS A 127 25.75 17.06 -7.35
CA LYS A 127 25.69 16.68 -8.76
C LYS A 127 26.95 15.90 -9.14
N ASP A 128 26.80 14.92 -10.03
CA ASP A 128 27.93 14.25 -10.66
C ASP A 128 28.54 15.12 -11.77
N ASP A 129 29.62 14.64 -12.38
CA ASP A 129 30.33 15.34 -13.46
C ASP A 129 29.46 15.58 -14.70
N ASN A 130 28.39 14.79 -14.87
CA ASN A 130 27.42 14.94 -15.95
C ASN A 130 26.25 15.89 -15.60
N GLY A 131 26.24 16.44 -14.38
CA GLY A 131 25.21 17.34 -13.89
C GLY A 131 23.95 16.65 -13.35
N ASN A 132 23.95 15.32 -13.22
CA ASN A 132 22.84 14.58 -12.62
C ASN A 132 22.87 14.73 -11.10
N LEU A 133 21.71 14.82 -10.45
CA LEU A 133 21.64 14.79 -8.99
C LEU A 133 22.04 13.40 -8.49
N ILE A 134 22.81 13.33 -7.42
CA ILE A 134 23.22 12.07 -6.81
C ILE A 134 22.27 11.76 -5.65
N ALA A 135 21.53 10.65 -5.76
CA ALA A 135 20.68 10.16 -4.68
C ALA A 135 21.53 9.71 -3.48
N GLN A 136 21.06 10.02 -2.28
CA GLN A 136 21.70 9.62 -1.02
C GLN A 136 20.91 8.51 -0.33
N ILE A 137 21.53 7.85 0.65
CA ILE A 137 20.87 6.76 1.41
C ILE A 137 19.64 7.27 2.16
N GLU A 138 19.64 8.55 2.55
CA GLU A 138 18.49 9.22 3.16
C GLU A 138 17.26 9.23 2.25
N ASP A 139 17.45 9.38 0.92
CA ASP A 139 16.35 9.31 -0.05
C ASP A 139 15.72 7.93 -0.04
N TYR A 140 16.57 6.89 -0.03
CA TYR A 140 16.13 5.51 0.08
C TYR A 140 15.44 5.23 1.41
N ASN A 141 15.95 5.72 2.53
CA ASN A 141 15.35 5.50 3.85
C ASN A 141 13.94 6.10 3.97
N ILE A 142 13.69 7.25 3.32
CA ILE A 142 12.34 7.83 3.22
C ILE A 142 11.43 6.88 2.44
N VAL A 143 11.88 6.39 1.28
CA VAL A 143 11.11 5.44 0.45
C VAL A 143 10.86 4.14 1.21
N LYS A 144 11.89 3.56 1.84
CA LYS A 144 11.76 2.35 2.67
C LYS A 144 10.73 2.55 3.79
N LYS A 145 10.78 3.68 4.50
CA LYS A 145 9.85 3.95 5.61
C LYS A 145 8.39 4.03 5.17
N TYR A 146 8.11 4.69 4.04
CA TYR A 146 6.72 5.02 3.66
C TYR A 146 6.15 4.15 2.54
N MET A 147 6.99 3.54 1.72
CA MET A 147 6.58 2.86 0.49
C MET A 147 6.78 1.35 0.52
N THR A 148 7.42 0.76 1.54
CA THR A 148 7.58 -0.70 1.66
C THR A 148 6.23 -1.42 1.58
N GLU A 149 5.24 -0.94 2.34
CA GLU A 149 3.93 -1.58 2.42
C GLU A 149 3.11 -1.38 1.12
N PRO A 150 2.99 -0.17 0.54
CA PRO A 150 2.42 0.01 -0.81
C PRO A 150 3.08 -0.86 -1.90
N LEU A 151 4.41 -0.91 -1.95
CA LEU A 151 5.14 -1.72 -2.93
C LEU A 151 4.89 -3.23 -2.72
N SER A 152 4.82 -3.68 -1.47
CA SER A 152 4.49 -5.08 -1.13
C SER A 152 3.06 -5.47 -1.54
N ARG A 153 2.10 -4.55 -1.44
CA ARG A 153 0.73 -4.75 -1.94
C ARG A 153 0.68 -4.83 -3.47
N SER A 154 1.47 -4.02 -4.16
CA SER A 154 1.60 -4.09 -5.62
C SER A 154 2.23 -5.41 -6.10
N LEU A 155 3.04 -6.09 -5.27
CA LEU A 155 3.50 -7.47 -5.50
C LEU A 155 2.46 -8.53 -5.15
N GLY A 156 1.37 -8.15 -4.47
CA GLY A 156 0.37 -9.09 -3.94
C GLY A 156 0.89 -9.95 -2.79
N VAL A 157 1.89 -9.46 -2.05
CA VAL A 157 2.54 -10.22 -0.96
C VAL A 157 2.17 -9.70 0.44
N SER A 158 1.72 -8.45 0.55
CA SER A 158 1.25 -7.88 1.83
C SER A 158 -0.26 -7.91 1.94
N LEU A 159 -0.75 -8.27 3.12
CA LEU A 159 -2.15 -8.15 3.51
C LEU A 159 -2.50 -6.69 3.85
N THR A 160 -3.79 -6.35 3.85
CA THR A 160 -4.32 -5.17 4.53
C THR A 160 -4.36 -5.39 6.03
N ALA A 161 -4.24 -4.31 6.82
CA ALA A 161 -4.42 -4.37 8.29
C ALA A 161 -5.79 -4.96 8.70
N GLY A 162 -6.80 -4.86 7.83
CA GLY A 162 -8.10 -5.49 8.03
C GLY A 162 -8.06 -7.02 7.87
N ALA A 163 -7.34 -7.51 6.86
CA ALA A 163 -7.12 -8.94 6.66
C ALA A 163 -6.18 -9.53 7.72
N GLU A 164 -5.14 -8.80 8.15
CA GLU A 164 -4.29 -9.22 9.27
C GLU A 164 -5.08 -9.42 10.56
N ARG A 165 -5.94 -8.45 10.94
CA ARG A 165 -6.84 -8.62 12.09
C ARG A 165 -7.79 -9.80 11.92
N LEU A 166 -8.29 -10.06 10.71
CA LEU A 166 -9.13 -11.24 10.47
C LEU A 166 -8.34 -12.54 10.61
N LYS A 167 -7.09 -12.57 10.13
CA LYS A 167 -6.18 -13.71 10.31
C LYS A 167 -5.96 -14.00 11.79
N GLU A 168 -5.66 -12.98 12.60
CA GLU A 168 -5.48 -13.13 14.05
C GLU A 168 -6.72 -13.75 14.71
N VAL A 169 -7.92 -13.27 14.38
CA VAL A 169 -9.17 -13.84 14.90
C VAL A 169 -9.37 -15.29 14.46
N ILE A 170 -9.03 -15.63 13.21
CA ILE A 170 -9.14 -17.00 12.72
C ILE A 170 -8.16 -17.91 13.47
N GLU A 171 -6.90 -17.49 13.62
CA GLU A 171 -5.85 -18.24 14.31
C GLU A 171 -6.11 -18.40 15.82
N GLU A 172 -6.83 -17.47 16.44
CA GLU A 172 -7.25 -17.57 17.85
C GLU A 172 -8.43 -18.55 18.04
N LYS A 173 -9.33 -18.63 17.06
CA LYS A 173 -10.60 -19.37 17.20
C LYS A 173 -10.62 -20.76 16.59
N PHE A 174 -9.78 -21.03 15.61
CA PHE A 174 -9.83 -22.26 14.82
C PHE A 174 -8.45 -22.90 14.79
N GLU A 175 -8.40 -24.18 15.09
CA GLU A 175 -7.21 -24.98 14.89
C GLU A 175 -7.00 -25.26 13.38
N PRO A 176 -5.78 -25.62 12.93
CA PRO A 176 -5.50 -25.88 11.51
C PRO A 176 -6.38 -26.94 10.85
N GLU A 177 -6.97 -27.86 11.63
CA GLU A 177 -7.88 -28.89 11.11
C GLU A 177 -9.34 -28.46 11.05
N ASP A 178 -9.69 -27.37 11.73
CA ASP A 178 -11.07 -26.90 11.82
C ASP A 178 -11.53 -26.25 10.53
N ASN A 179 -12.78 -26.54 10.15
CA ASN A 179 -13.44 -25.85 9.06
C ASN A 179 -14.29 -24.71 9.60
N PHE A 180 -14.25 -23.56 8.93
CA PHE A 180 -15.08 -22.41 9.27
C PHE A 180 -15.75 -21.82 8.03
N THR A 181 -16.81 -21.06 8.24
CA THR A 181 -17.55 -20.37 7.18
C THR A 181 -17.42 -18.86 7.31
N ALA A 182 -17.67 -18.15 6.20
CA ALA A 182 -17.73 -16.68 6.24
C ALA A 182 -18.84 -16.16 7.17
N SER A 183 -19.92 -16.92 7.38
CA SER A 183 -21.01 -16.55 8.29
C SER A 183 -20.56 -16.57 9.75
N GLU A 184 -19.85 -17.62 10.18
CA GLU A 184 -19.30 -17.73 11.54
C GLU A 184 -18.30 -16.62 11.84
N LEU A 185 -17.49 -16.23 10.85
CA LEU A 185 -16.56 -15.11 10.98
C LEU A 185 -17.29 -13.77 11.11
N LYS A 186 -18.39 -13.56 10.40
CA LYS A 186 -19.23 -12.35 10.57
C LYS A 186 -19.82 -12.27 11.97
N GLU A 187 -20.36 -13.37 12.48
CA GLU A 187 -20.92 -13.43 13.83
C GLU A 187 -19.84 -13.17 14.89
N THR A 188 -18.65 -13.73 14.70
CA THR A 188 -17.52 -13.55 15.63
C THR A 188 -16.98 -12.12 15.61
N THR A 189 -16.79 -11.54 14.43
CA THR A 189 -16.09 -10.26 14.27
C THR A 189 -17.03 -9.05 14.25
N GLY A 190 -18.34 -9.28 14.09
CA GLY A 190 -19.33 -8.24 13.82
C GLY A 190 -19.19 -7.58 12.44
N LEU A 191 -18.31 -8.09 11.58
CA LEU A 191 -18.06 -7.53 10.25
C LEU A 191 -19.19 -7.92 9.28
N GLY A 192 -19.47 -7.02 8.33
CA GLY A 192 -20.45 -7.24 7.26
C GLY A 192 -19.89 -8.01 6.06
N SER A 193 -20.23 -7.57 4.84
CA SER A 193 -19.73 -8.17 3.59
C SER A 193 -18.22 -8.11 3.43
N VAL A 194 -17.53 -7.18 4.10
CA VAL A 194 -16.06 -7.00 4.05
C VAL A 194 -15.28 -8.25 4.47
N VAL A 195 -15.89 -9.18 5.21
CA VAL A 195 -15.28 -10.48 5.54
C VAL A 195 -14.89 -11.25 4.28
N TYR A 196 -15.69 -11.18 3.22
CA TYR A 196 -15.39 -11.89 1.97
C TYR A 196 -14.14 -11.35 1.27
N ASP A 197 -13.97 -10.02 1.25
CA ASP A 197 -12.80 -9.39 0.66
C ASP A 197 -11.52 -9.78 1.40
N ARG A 198 -11.58 -9.77 2.74
CA ARG A 198 -10.47 -10.17 3.61
C ARG A 198 -10.16 -11.66 3.49
N LEU A 199 -11.16 -12.53 3.47
CA LEU A 199 -10.96 -13.97 3.23
C LEU A 199 -10.32 -14.26 1.87
N HIS A 200 -10.71 -13.52 0.83
CA HIS A 200 -10.08 -13.65 -0.46
C HIS A 200 -8.61 -13.21 -0.41
N GLU A 201 -8.30 -12.13 0.32
CA GLU A 201 -6.92 -11.67 0.51
C GLU A 201 -6.06 -12.73 1.22
N LEU A 202 -6.58 -13.30 2.31
CA LEU A 202 -5.94 -14.40 3.03
C LEU A 202 -5.74 -15.63 2.13
N ARG A 203 -6.71 -15.93 1.26
CA ARG A 203 -6.60 -17.03 0.29
C ARG A 203 -5.55 -16.76 -0.78
N ALA A 204 -5.50 -15.54 -1.30
CA ALA A 204 -4.50 -15.13 -2.28
C ALA A 204 -3.07 -15.19 -1.69
N ALA A 205 -2.94 -14.91 -0.40
CA ALA A 205 -1.71 -15.07 0.37
C ALA A 205 -1.42 -16.54 0.77
N GLY A 206 -2.31 -17.48 0.44
CA GLY A 206 -2.16 -18.90 0.76
C GLY A 206 -2.31 -19.23 2.25
N ILE A 207 -2.92 -18.35 3.04
CA ILE A 207 -3.11 -18.53 4.49
C ILE A 207 -4.37 -19.36 4.77
N VAL A 208 -5.39 -19.20 3.94
CA VAL A 208 -6.62 -19.99 4.03
C VAL A 208 -6.92 -20.67 2.71
N GLU A 209 -7.46 -21.87 2.76
CA GLU A 209 -7.90 -22.63 1.59
C GLU A 209 -9.41 -22.86 1.63
N ILE A 210 -10.00 -23.10 0.45
CA ILE A 210 -11.41 -23.51 0.35
C ILE A 210 -11.44 -25.03 0.32
N VAL A 211 -12.00 -25.62 1.37
CA VAL A 211 -12.17 -27.08 1.49
C VAL A 211 -13.43 -27.52 0.76
N GLU A 212 -14.50 -26.74 0.84
CA GLU A 212 -15.76 -26.99 0.12
C GLU A 212 -16.24 -25.69 -0.53
N ARG A 213 -16.56 -25.75 -1.83
CA ARG A 213 -17.15 -24.60 -2.54
C ARG A 213 -18.61 -24.44 -2.17
N ALA A 214 -19.10 -23.20 -2.19
CA ALA A 214 -20.52 -22.92 -2.00
C ALA A 214 -21.35 -23.60 -3.11
N VAL A 215 -22.43 -24.29 -2.73
CA VAL A 215 -23.38 -24.93 -3.65
C VAL A 215 -24.80 -24.66 -3.16
N GLY A 216 -25.59 -23.98 -3.99
CA GLY A 216 -26.94 -23.56 -3.63
C GLY A 216 -26.93 -22.66 -2.39
N ASN A 217 -27.65 -23.06 -1.34
CA ASN A 217 -27.68 -22.36 -0.05
C ASN A 217 -26.57 -22.79 0.92
N SER A 218 -25.74 -23.77 0.56
CA SER A 218 -24.64 -24.22 1.43
C SER A 218 -23.46 -23.26 1.29
N PRO A 219 -22.98 -22.63 2.38
CA PRO A 219 -21.85 -21.71 2.33
C PRO A 219 -20.55 -22.46 2.01
N ALA A 220 -19.57 -21.74 1.45
CA ALA A 220 -18.23 -22.26 1.29
C ALA A 220 -17.59 -22.51 2.67
N LYS A 221 -16.83 -23.60 2.79
CA LYS A 221 -16.01 -23.89 3.97
C LYS A 221 -14.56 -23.60 3.69
N TYR A 222 -13.94 -22.94 4.65
CA TYR A 222 -12.55 -22.52 4.65
C TYR A 222 -11.80 -23.23 5.77
N ARG A 223 -10.49 -23.31 5.62
CA ARG A 223 -9.58 -23.84 6.64
C ARG A 223 -8.25 -23.09 6.58
N LEU A 224 -7.56 -23.02 7.72
CA LEU A 224 -6.18 -22.52 7.76
C LEU A 224 -5.27 -23.47 6.97
N ASN A 225 -4.41 -22.91 6.11
CA ASN A 225 -3.40 -23.70 5.42
C ASN A 225 -2.24 -23.99 6.39
N PRO A 226 -1.93 -25.26 6.70
CA PRO A 226 -0.84 -25.62 7.61
C PRO A 226 0.55 -25.31 7.04
N TYR A 227 0.65 -25.08 5.73
CA TYR A 227 1.89 -24.69 5.04
C TYR A 227 1.64 -23.41 4.23
N PRO A 228 1.50 -22.24 4.89
CA PRO A 228 1.33 -21.00 4.17
C PRO A 228 2.54 -20.76 3.25
N ALA A 229 2.28 -20.29 2.02
CA ALA A 229 3.36 -19.88 1.13
C ALA A 229 4.22 -18.84 1.86
N ALA A 230 5.56 -18.94 1.74
CA ALA A 230 6.46 -18.03 2.42
C ALA A 230 6.09 -16.57 2.09
N GLN A 231 5.55 -15.86 3.09
CA GLN A 231 5.22 -14.44 3.01
C GLN A 231 6.50 -13.63 3.17
N ASN A 232 7.40 -13.76 2.21
CA ASN A 232 8.48 -12.79 2.12
C ASN A 232 7.89 -11.56 1.43
N GLY A 233 7.17 -10.75 2.22
CA GLY A 233 6.85 -9.36 1.85
C GLY A 233 8.09 -8.67 1.29
N LEU A 234 7.94 -7.58 0.56
CA LEU A 234 9.10 -6.90 -0.01
C LEU A 234 10.03 -6.46 1.12
N GLN A 235 11.14 -7.18 1.31
CA GLN A 235 12.14 -6.84 2.30
C GLN A 235 13.15 -5.93 1.64
N LEU A 236 12.95 -4.64 1.82
CA LEU A 236 13.90 -3.63 1.41
C LEU A 236 15.12 -3.66 2.36
N PRO A 237 16.36 -3.82 1.86
CA PRO A 237 17.54 -3.99 2.70
C PRO A 237 17.86 -2.74 3.54
N ASP A 238 18.65 -2.88 4.60
CA ASP A 238 19.36 -1.73 5.19
C ASP A 238 20.63 -1.48 4.37
N LEU A 239 20.90 -0.21 4.04
CA LEU A 239 22.02 0.21 3.18
C LEU A 239 23.02 1.10 3.91
#